data_AF-A0A7C4JPY1-F1
#
_entry.id   AF-A0A7C4JPY1-F1
#
_cell.length_a   1.000
_cell.length_b   1.000
_cell.length_c   1.000
_cell.angle_alpha   90.00
_cell.angle_beta   90.00
_cell.angle_gamma   90.00
#
_symmetry.space_group_name_H-M   'P 1'
#
loop_
_entity.id
_entity.type
_entity.pdbx_description
1 polymer ?
#
loop_
_entity_poly.entity_id
_entity_poly.type
_entity_poly.pdbx_seq_one_letter_code
_entity_poly.pdbx_strand_id
1 'polypeptide(L)'
;MGGPLPRFSPPHLWMALELIGKHKRIGRGQLAKIMKLGEGSVRTILERLNKLGLVLSARGGSCLSERGKKLLDELPTISEIKLRYLSLGKISMISKVPGGSVRVTSGMEQRDAAVQIGGKGATVLVFKKGKLRFPDGIEVRKEADAILAISRPEEGDAIIVGFGDDRISAELATKAAVLSLLPKISKIFTELCRVS
;
A
#
# COMPACT_ATOMS: atom_id res chain seq x y z
N MET A 1 -7.12 -0.67 30.19
CA MET A 1 -8.30 -1.19 29.48
C MET A 1 -8.18 -0.83 28.02
N GLY A 2 -7.87 -1.79 27.15
CA GLY A 2 -7.72 -1.54 25.72
C GLY A 2 -9.11 -1.47 25.08
N GLY A 3 -9.46 -0.31 24.52
CA GLY A 3 -10.63 -0.21 23.66
C GLY A 3 -10.52 -1.18 22.47
N PRO A 4 -11.64 -1.49 21.80
CA PRO A 4 -11.63 -2.38 20.65
C PRO A 4 -10.59 -1.91 19.63
N LEU A 5 -9.86 -2.86 19.05
CA LEU A 5 -8.86 -2.57 18.02
C LEU A 5 -9.47 -1.69 16.92
N PRO A 6 -8.74 -0.69 16.42
CA PRO A 6 -9.21 0.10 15.29
C PRO A 6 -9.59 -0.83 14.14
N ARG A 7 -10.77 -0.65 13.56
CA ARG A 7 -11.26 -1.45 12.42
C ARG A 7 -10.52 -1.17 11.10
N PHE A 8 -9.39 -0.49 11.17
CA PHE A 8 -8.56 -0.12 10.02
C PHE A 8 -7.08 -0.14 10.43
N SER A 9 -6.22 -0.11 9.42
CA SER A 9 -4.77 -0.32 9.55
C SER A 9 -3.99 0.67 8.67
N PRO A 10 -2.65 0.71 8.74
CA PRO A 10 -1.83 1.62 7.94
C PRO A 10 -2.14 1.61 6.42
N PRO A 11 -2.33 0.45 5.74
CA PRO A 11 -2.79 0.40 4.35
C PRO A 11 -4.07 1.19 4.05
N HIS A 12 -5.02 1.24 4.99
CA HIS A 12 -6.26 1.98 4.83
C HIS A 12 -6.05 3.50 4.90
N LEU A 13 -5.11 3.96 5.73
CA LEU A 13 -4.75 5.38 5.81
C LEU A 13 -4.12 5.86 4.49
N TRP A 14 -3.24 5.05 3.91
CA TRP A 14 -2.70 5.29 2.57
C TRP A 14 -3.83 5.33 1.52
N MET A 15 -4.70 4.31 1.47
CA MET A 15 -5.84 4.31 0.55
C MET A 15 -6.73 5.56 0.68
N ALA A 16 -6.97 6.03 1.90
CA ALA A 16 -7.73 7.26 2.12
C ALA A 16 -7.04 8.49 1.50
N LEU A 17 -5.71 8.64 1.71
CA LEU A 17 -4.95 9.76 1.14
C LEU A 17 -5.01 9.76 -0.40
N GLU A 18 -4.84 8.60 -1.03
CA GLU A 18 -4.93 8.45 -2.49
C GLU A 18 -6.32 8.82 -3.02
N LEU A 19 -7.39 8.32 -2.39
CA LEU A 19 -8.75 8.61 -2.81
C LEU A 19 -9.10 10.09 -2.64
N ILE A 20 -8.71 10.70 -1.52
CA ILE A 20 -8.93 12.13 -1.28
C ILE A 20 -8.15 12.97 -2.31
N GLY A 21 -6.89 12.60 -2.59
CA GLY A 21 -6.07 13.26 -3.61
C GLY A 21 -6.67 13.16 -5.01
N LYS A 22 -7.06 11.95 -5.43
CA LYS A 22 -7.64 11.67 -6.75
C LYS A 22 -8.94 12.42 -6.99
N HIS A 23 -9.83 12.45 -6.00
CA HIS A 23 -11.13 13.09 -6.14
C HIS A 23 -11.08 14.62 -5.92
N LYS A 24 -9.94 15.18 -5.48
CA LYS A 24 -9.72 16.57 -5.02
C LYS A 24 -10.57 16.97 -3.80
N ARG A 25 -11.83 16.55 -3.75
CA ARG A 25 -12.78 16.69 -2.64
C ARG A 25 -13.72 15.48 -2.61
N ILE A 26 -13.82 14.79 -1.47
CA ILE A 26 -14.66 13.59 -1.33
C ILE A 26 -15.45 13.59 -0.02
N GLY A 27 -16.73 13.22 -0.08
CA GLY A 27 -17.59 13.09 1.09
C GLY A 27 -17.33 11.79 1.87
N ARG A 28 -17.52 11.82 3.19
CA ARG A 28 -17.30 10.66 4.08
C ARG A 28 -18.05 9.40 3.65
N GLY A 29 -19.33 9.52 3.29
CA GLY A 29 -20.15 8.37 2.87
C GLY A 29 -19.66 7.74 1.57
N GLN A 30 -19.23 8.56 0.60
CA GLN A 30 -18.62 8.07 -0.64
C GLN A 30 -17.28 7.37 -0.35
N LEU A 31 -16.45 7.97 0.50
CA LEU A 31 -15.17 7.37 0.91
C LEU A 31 -15.38 6.01 1.61
N ALA A 32 -16.36 5.91 2.52
CA ALA A 32 -16.75 4.66 3.18
C ALA A 32 -17.18 3.58 2.18
N LYS A 33 -18.01 3.94 1.20
CA LYS A 33 -18.46 3.03 0.16
C LYS A 33 -17.31 2.50 -0.70
N ILE A 34 -16.40 3.37 -1.14
CA ILE A 34 -15.25 2.97 -1.98
C ILE A 34 -14.28 2.09 -1.19
N MET A 35 -13.97 2.46 0.05
CA MET A 35 -13.04 1.72 0.91
C MET A 35 -13.65 0.42 1.48
N LYS A 36 -14.95 0.17 1.27
CA LYS A 36 -15.72 -0.90 1.93
C LYS A 36 -15.54 -0.92 3.46
N LEU A 37 -15.47 0.25 4.08
CA LEU A 37 -15.36 0.41 5.53
C LEU A 37 -16.66 0.98 6.10
N GLY A 38 -16.93 0.68 7.38
CA GLY A 38 -18.03 1.32 8.10
C GLY A 38 -17.79 2.81 8.30
N GLU A 39 -18.87 3.61 8.31
CA GLU A 39 -18.76 5.07 8.42
C GLU A 39 -17.99 5.55 9.64
N GLY A 40 -18.14 4.87 10.79
CA GLY A 40 -17.39 5.17 12.00
C GLY A 40 -15.88 5.02 11.80
N SER A 41 -15.44 4.01 11.04
CA SER A 41 -14.01 3.80 10.76
C SER A 41 -13.46 4.91 9.87
N VAL A 42 -14.21 5.30 8.83
CA VAL A 42 -13.80 6.40 7.95
C VAL A 42 -13.81 7.74 8.68
N ARG A 43 -14.78 7.99 9.56
CA ARG A 43 -14.79 9.17 10.44
C ARG A 43 -13.49 9.24 11.24
N THR A 44 -13.12 8.16 11.92
CA THR A 44 -11.90 8.10 12.74
C THR A 44 -10.64 8.25 11.88
N ILE A 45 -10.59 7.67 10.67
CA ILE A 45 -9.49 7.88 9.71
C ILE A 45 -9.35 9.37 9.38
N LEU A 46 -10.43 10.03 9.00
CA LEU A 46 -10.42 11.44 8.62
C LEU A 46 -10.02 12.35 9.79
N GLU A 47 -10.54 12.10 10.99
CA GLU A 47 -10.17 12.83 12.21
C GLU A 47 -8.66 12.70 12.51
N ARG A 48 -8.11 11.48 12.40
CA ARG A 48 -6.68 11.20 12.63
C ARG A 48 -5.77 11.84 11.59
N LEU A 49 -6.14 11.74 10.30
CA LEU A 49 -5.41 12.41 9.22
C LEU A 49 -5.48 13.94 9.35
N ASN A 50 -6.61 14.48 9.79
CA ASN A 50 -6.78 15.91 10.04
C ASN A 50 -5.93 16.38 11.24
N LYS A 51 -5.86 15.60 12.33
CA LYS A 51 -5.03 15.91 13.51
C LYS A 51 -3.53 16.02 13.19
N LEU A 52 -3.03 15.26 12.20
CA LEU A 52 -1.65 15.42 11.70
C LEU A 52 -1.51 16.50 10.62
N GLY A 53 -2.58 17.20 10.28
CA GLY A 53 -2.59 18.22 9.24
C GLY A 53 -2.36 17.66 7.84
N LEU A 54 -2.73 16.40 7.58
CA LEU A 54 -2.63 15.78 6.25
C LEU A 54 -3.90 16.00 5.41
N VAL A 55 -5.05 16.12 6.08
CA VAL A 55 -6.36 16.30 5.45
C VAL A 55 -7.05 17.51 6.06
N LEU A 56 -7.76 18.28 5.25
CA LEU A 56 -8.59 19.41 5.66
C LEU A 56 -10.07 19.10 5.44
N SER A 57 -10.90 19.52 6.38
CA SER A 57 -12.36 19.50 6.23
C SER A 57 -12.81 20.76 5.50
N ALA A 58 -13.58 20.59 4.42
CA ALA A 58 -14.13 21.69 3.64
C ALA A 58 -15.63 21.48 3.38
N ARG A 59 -16.34 22.53 2.95
CA ARG A 59 -17.72 22.37 2.47
C ARG A 59 -17.75 21.35 1.32
N GLY A 60 -18.53 20.29 1.49
CA GLY A 60 -18.68 19.23 0.49
C GLY A 60 -17.67 18.08 0.59
N GLY A 61 -16.81 18.04 1.62
CA GLY A 61 -15.98 16.86 1.90
C GLY A 61 -14.56 17.19 2.37
N SER A 62 -13.72 16.16 2.36
CA SER A 62 -12.31 16.25 2.76
C SER A 62 -11.41 16.44 1.55
N CYS A 63 -10.32 17.21 1.72
CA CYS A 63 -9.27 17.40 0.71
C CYS A 63 -7.88 17.28 1.35
N LEU A 64 -6.84 17.01 0.55
CA LEU A 64 -5.46 16.98 1.06
C LEU A 64 -4.98 18.40 1.39
N SER A 65 -4.22 18.52 2.49
CA SER A 65 -3.39 19.70 2.73
C SER A 65 -2.12 19.63 1.86
N GLU A 66 -1.32 20.71 1.83
CA GLU A 66 0.00 20.67 1.18
C GLU A 66 0.92 19.60 1.79
N ARG A 67 0.86 19.41 3.11
CA ARG A 67 1.60 18.34 3.79
C ARG A 67 1.09 16.95 3.37
N GLY A 68 -0.23 16.79 3.23
CA GLY A 68 -0.84 15.55 2.76
C GLY A 68 -0.46 15.21 1.33
N LYS A 69 -0.41 16.21 0.44
CA LYS A 69 0.07 16.05 -0.94
C LYS A 69 1.54 15.59 -0.96
N LYS A 70 2.42 16.28 -0.23
CA LYS A 70 3.85 15.89 -0.14
C LYS A 70 4.03 14.46 0.36
N LEU A 71 3.30 14.06 1.41
CA LEU A 71 3.35 12.68 1.89
C LEU A 71 2.84 11.68 0.84
N LEU A 72 1.81 12.05 0.08
CA LEU A 72 1.29 11.22 -0.99
C LEU A 72 2.29 11.09 -2.15
N ASP A 73 3.02 12.15 -2.47
CA ASP A 73 4.06 12.14 -3.52
C ASP A 73 5.29 11.28 -3.14
N GLU A 74 5.54 11.08 -1.83
CA GLU A 74 6.57 10.16 -1.32
C GLU A 74 6.13 8.68 -1.36
N LEU A 75 4.84 8.40 -1.51
CA LEU A 75 4.31 7.04 -1.54
C LEU A 75 4.50 6.42 -2.94
N PRO A 76 4.96 5.16 -3.03
CA PRO A 76 5.04 4.46 -4.29
C PRO A 76 3.71 4.37 -5.04
N THR A 77 3.74 4.45 -6.36
CA THR A 77 2.53 4.21 -7.15
C THR A 77 2.22 2.71 -7.21
N ILE A 78 0.93 2.38 -7.07
CA ILE A 78 0.41 1.03 -7.24
C ILE A 78 -0.36 0.94 -8.55
N SER A 79 -0.09 -0.11 -9.33
CA SER A 79 -0.76 -0.39 -10.59
C SER A 79 -1.26 -1.83 -10.63
N GLU A 80 -2.29 -2.10 -11.43
CA GLU A 80 -2.76 -3.45 -11.66
C GLU A 80 -1.83 -4.19 -12.63
N ILE A 81 -1.55 -5.46 -12.38
CA ILE A 81 -0.76 -6.32 -13.26
C ILE A 81 -1.45 -7.67 -13.42
N LYS A 82 -1.34 -8.26 -14.61
CA LYS A 82 -1.84 -9.61 -14.88
C LYS A 82 -0.69 -10.60 -14.86
N LEU A 83 -0.66 -11.46 -13.85
CA LEU A 83 0.33 -12.52 -13.66
C LEU A 83 -0.37 -13.85 -13.42
N ARG A 84 0.18 -14.92 -13.98
CA ARG A 84 -0.29 -16.31 -13.87
C ARG A 84 0.60 -17.15 -12.96
N TYR A 85 1.91 -16.91 -12.94
CA TYR A 85 2.86 -17.75 -12.21
C TYR A 85 3.33 -17.10 -10.90
N LEU A 86 3.40 -15.77 -10.86
CA LEU A 86 3.88 -15.01 -9.69
C LEU A 86 2.76 -14.44 -8.81
N SER A 87 1.52 -14.89 -9.02
CA SER A 87 0.35 -14.52 -8.22
C SER A 87 -0.47 -15.75 -7.87
N LEU A 88 -0.97 -15.80 -6.63
CA LEU A 88 -1.93 -16.83 -6.18
C LEU A 88 -3.37 -16.29 -6.09
N GLY A 89 -3.59 -15.01 -6.38
CA GLY A 89 -4.89 -14.36 -6.32
C GLY A 89 -5.49 -14.07 -7.70
N LYS A 90 -6.79 -13.77 -7.72
CA LYS A 90 -7.53 -13.38 -8.94
C LYS A 90 -7.09 -12.02 -9.48
N ILE A 91 -6.70 -11.12 -8.58
CA ILE A 91 -6.22 -9.77 -8.89
C ILE A 91 -4.84 -9.60 -8.27
N SER A 92 -3.93 -9.00 -9.04
CA SER A 92 -2.58 -8.67 -8.61
C SER A 92 -2.32 -7.18 -8.81
N MET A 93 -1.64 -6.60 -7.85
CA MET A 93 -1.24 -5.20 -7.83
C MET A 93 0.27 -5.17 -7.66
N ILE A 94 0.94 -4.28 -8.40
CA ILE A 94 2.39 -4.13 -8.42
C ILE A 94 2.79 -2.74 -7.95
N SER A 95 3.89 -2.68 -7.20
CA SER A 95 4.54 -1.45 -6.78
C SER A 95 6.05 -1.60 -6.83
N LYS A 96 6.73 -0.55 -7.27
CA LYS A 96 8.18 -0.40 -7.13
C LYS A 96 8.51 0.33 -5.83
N VAL A 97 9.51 -0.13 -5.09
CA VAL A 97 10.04 0.54 -3.89
C VAL A 97 11.49 0.94 -4.15
N PRO A 98 11.75 2.23 -4.43
CA PRO A 98 13.10 2.73 -4.69
C PRO A 98 14.07 2.42 -3.56
N GLY A 99 15.24 1.84 -3.89
CA GLY A 99 16.24 1.44 -2.89
C GLY A 99 15.70 0.46 -1.84
N GLY A 100 14.63 -0.26 -2.16
CA GLY A 100 13.94 -1.18 -1.25
C GLY A 100 14.67 -2.50 -1.05
N SER A 101 15.55 -2.91 -1.98
CA SER A 101 16.14 -4.25 -1.96
C SER A 101 16.97 -4.52 -0.71
N VAL A 102 17.62 -3.49 -0.14
CA VAL A 102 18.45 -3.61 1.06
C VAL A 102 17.65 -3.94 2.32
N ARG A 103 16.32 -3.75 2.29
CA ARG A 103 15.39 -4.08 3.37
C ARG A 103 14.65 -5.40 3.11
N VAL A 104 14.94 -6.07 2.01
CA VAL A 104 14.40 -7.39 1.68
C VAL A 104 15.43 -8.45 2.08
N THR A 105 15.10 -9.23 3.10
CA THR A 105 15.89 -10.39 3.55
C THR A 105 15.39 -11.66 2.85
N SER A 106 14.19 -12.11 3.21
CA SER A 106 13.57 -13.34 2.69
C SER A 106 12.30 -13.08 1.89
N GLY A 107 11.70 -11.90 2.04
CA GLY A 107 10.37 -11.59 1.50
C GLY A 107 9.21 -12.11 2.34
N MET A 108 9.47 -12.89 3.39
CA MET A 108 8.44 -13.44 4.27
C MET A 108 7.71 -12.35 5.05
N GLU A 109 8.43 -11.33 5.52
CA GLU A 109 7.86 -10.22 6.28
C GLU A 109 6.81 -9.45 5.46
N GLN A 110 7.10 -9.22 4.17
CA GLN A 110 6.17 -8.59 3.24
C GLN A 110 4.96 -9.49 2.93
N ARG A 111 5.20 -10.79 2.74
CA ARG A 111 4.14 -11.78 2.49
C ARG A 111 3.18 -11.87 3.68
N ASP A 112 3.71 -11.94 4.89
CA ASP A 112 2.92 -12.05 6.12
C ASP A 112 2.12 -10.78 6.37
N ALA A 113 2.72 -9.59 6.14
CA ALA A 113 1.99 -8.33 6.21
C ALA A 113 0.81 -8.28 5.21
N ALA A 114 1.00 -8.81 4.00
CA ALA A 114 -0.04 -8.90 2.99
C ALA A 114 -1.17 -9.89 3.37
N VAL A 115 -0.82 -11.03 3.98
CA VAL A 115 -1.82 -12.01 4.45
C VAL A 115 -2.60 -11.46 5.66
N GLN A 116 -1.92 -10.83 6.61
CA GLN A 116 -2.53 -10.26 7.81
C GLN A 116 -3.60 -9.21 7.50
N ILE A 117 -3.51 -8.53 6.35
CA ILE A 117 -4.50 -7.54 5.92
C ILE A 117 -5.65 -8.12 5.07
N GLY A 118 -5.74 -9.45 4.99
CA GLY A 118 -6.78 -10.15 4.23
C GLY A 118 -6.45 -10.33 2.74
N GLY A 119 -5.20 -10.10 2.35
CA GLY A 119 -4.68 -10.53 1.05
C GLY A 119 -4.40 -12.04 1.02
N LYS A 120 -4.12 -12.56 -0.18
CA LYS A 120 -3.65 -13.95 -0.37
C LYS A 120 -2.12 -14.06 -0.24
N GLY A 121 -1.41 -12.94 -0.19
CA GLY A 121 0.04 -12.86 -0.04
C GLY A 121 0.66 -11.78 -0.91
N ALA A 122 1.98 -11.84 -1.00
CA ALA A 122 2.76 -11.01 -1.89
C ALA A 122 3.99 -11.76 -2.41
N THR A 123 4.34 -11.49 -3.66
CA THR A 123 5.63 -11.85 -4.26
C THR A 123 6.57 -10.66 -4.13
N VAL A 124 7.77 -10.93 -3.61
CA VAL A 124 8.82 -9.92 -3.42
C VAL A 124 9.97 -10.24 -4.34
N LEU A 125 10.36 -9.26 -5.14
CA LEU A 125 11.50 -9.33 -6.04
C LEU A 125 12.46 -8.19 -5.77
N VAL A 126 13.72 -8.37 -6.16
CA VAL A 126 14.75 -7.34 -6.14
C VAL A 126 15.33 -7.19 -7.54
N PHE A 127 15.64 -5.96 -7.94
CA PHE A 127 16.34 -5.70 -9.18
C PHE A 127 17.84 -5.56 -8.90
N LYS A 128 18.61 -6.55 -9.35
CA LYS A 128 20.04 -6.64 -9.07
C LYS A 128 20.83 -7.23 -10.24
N LYS A 129 21.95 -6.60 -10.57
CA LYS A 129 22.79 -6.88 -11.75
C LYS A 129 21.97 -6.84 -13.04
N GLY A 130 21.09 -5.84 -13.17
CA GLY A 130 20.24 -5.64 -14.35
C GLY A 130 19.15 -6.71 -14.55
N LYS A 131 18.82 -7.50 -13.52
CA LYS A 131 17.83 -8.58 -13.59
C LYS A 131 16.89 -8.60 -12.40
N LEU A 132 15.66 -9.04 -12.63
CA LEU A 132 14.72 -9.36 -11.55
C LEU A 132 15.11 -10.69 -10.90
N ARG A 133 15.18 -10.70 -9.57
CA ARG A 133 15.53 -11.86 -8.78
C ARG A 133 14.61 -12.00 -7.58
N PHE A 134 14.39 -13.23 -7.15
CA PHE A 134 13.87 -13.52 -5.82
C PHE A 134 14.92 -13.15 -4.75
N PRO A 135 14.52 -12.99 -3.47
CA PRO A 135 15.43 -12.66 -2.38
C PRO A 135 16.55 -13.70 -2.18
N ASP A 136 16.28 -14.97 -2.51
CA ASP A 136 17.24 -16.08 -2.50
C ASP A 136 18.26 -16.03 -3.67
N GLY A 137 18.14 -15.04 -4.56
CA GLY A 137 19.03 -14.81 -5.68
C GLY A 137 18.62 -15.49 -6.99
N ILE A 138 17.56 -16.30 -6.99
CA ILE A 138 17.06 -16.96 -8.21
C ILE A 138 16.52 -15.92 -9.19
N GLU A 139 16.95 -16.01 -10.44
CA GLU A 139 16.48 -15.10 -11.50
C GLU A 139 15.04 -15.39 -11.90
N VAL A 140 14.23 -14.33 -11.98
CA VAL A 140 12.86 -14.42 -12.48
C VAL A 140 12.91 -14.52 -14.00
N ARG A 141 12.50 -15.67 -14.54
CA ARG A 141 12.41 -15.88 -16.00
C ARG A 141 11.00 -15.68 -16.54
N LYS A 142 10.01 -16.24 -15.84
CA LYS A 142 8.61 -16.12 -16.25
C LYS A 142 8.08 -14.75 -15.84
N GLU A 143 7.38 -14.08 -16.76
CA GLU A 143 6.66 -12.82 -16.52
C GLU A 143 7.56 -11.62 -16.16
N ALA A 144 8.88 -11.80 -16.26
CA ALA A 144 9.86 -10.74 -15.99
C ALA A 144 9.62 -9.52 -16.88
N ASP A 145 9.40 -9.71 -18.18
CA ASP A 145 9.17 -8.61 -19.13
C ASP A 145 7.94 -7.78 -18.76
N ALA A 146 6.85 -8.43 -18.33
CA ALA A 146 5.63 -7.73 -17.90
C ALA A 146 5.88 -6.89 -16.63
N ILE A 147 6.64 -7.44 -15.69
CA ILE A 147 7.04 -6.74 -14.46
C ILE A 147 7.96 -5.57 -14.80
N LEU A 148 8.96 -5.76 -15.65
CA LEU A 148 9.92 -4.72 -16.07
C LEU A 148 9.22 -3.58 -16.81
N ALA A 149 8.30 -3.89 -17.71
CA ALA A 149 7.57 -2.89 -18.50
C ALA A 149 6.76 -1.93 -17.63
N ILE A 150 6.13 -2.45 -16.57
CA ILE A 150 5.29 -1.65 -15.66
C ILE A 150 6.14 -0.96 -14.59
N SER A 151 7.03 -1.69 -13.93
CA SER A 151 7.74 -1.18 -12.76
C SER A 151 8.95 -0.31 -13.11
N ARG A 152 9.60 -0.54 -14.26
CA ARG A 152 10.82 0.16 -14.70
C ARG A 152 11.83 0.31 -13.55
N PRO A 153 12.33 -0.82 -13.01
CA PRO A 153 13.17 -0.79 -11.83
C PRO A 153 14.58 -0.30 -12.14
N GLU A 154 15.21 0.30 -11.13
CA GLU A 154 16.63 0.63 -11.12
C GLU A 154 17.37 -0.31 -10.16
N GLU A 155 18.69 -0.37 -10.29
CA GLU A 155 19.53 -1.23 -9.47
C GLU A 155 19.34 -0.91 -7.98
N GLY A 156 19.00 -1.93 -7.18
CA GLY A 156 18.70 -1.76 -5.75
C GLY A 156 17.22 -1.53 -5.41
N ASP A 157 16.34 -1.50 -6.41
CA ASP A 157 14.90 -1.41 -6.17
C ASP A 157 14.31 -2.77 -5.76
N ALA A 158 13.27 -2.71 -4.93
CA ALA A 158 12.42 -3.87 -4.67
C ALA A 158 11.11 -3.74 -5.44
N ILE A 159 10.58 -4.85 -5.92
CA ILE A 159 9.29 -4.93 -6.60
C ILE A 159 8.37 -5.81 -5.78
N ILE A 160 7.22 -5.27 -5.44
CA ILE A 160 6.19 -5.93 -4.65
C ILE A 160 5.01 -6.21 -5.56
N VAL A 161 4.57 -7.46 -5.58
CA VAL A 161 3.34 -7.88 -6.23
C VAL A 161 2.42 -8.47 -5.16
N GLY A 162 1.47 -7.68 -4.65
CA GLY A 162 0.45 -8.20 -3.74
C GLY A 162 -0.75 -8.72 -4.52
N PHE A 163 -1.44 -9.72 -3.97
CA PHE A 163 -2.57 -10.34 -4.66
C PHE A 163 -3.70 -10.73 -3.71
N GLY A 164 -4.93 -10.76 -4.24
CA GLY A 164 -6.16 -10.98 -3.50
C GLY A 164 -7.31 -11.49 -4.37
N ASP A 165 -8.45 -11.77 -3.73
CA ASP A 165 -9.66 -12.25 -4.42
C ASP A 165 -10.46 -11.12 -5.08
N ASP A 166 -10.27 -9.89 -4.61
CA ASP A 166 -10.87 -8.68 -5.15
C ASP A 166 -9.88 -7.51 -5.18
N ARG A 167 -10.27 -6.40 -5.83
CA ARG A 167 -9.38 -5.27 -6.06
C ARG A 167 -8.88 -4.65 -4.75
N ILE A 168 -9.76 -4.53 -3.76
CA ILE A 168 -9.42 -3.87 -2.48
C ILE A 168 -8.49 -4.76 -1.68
N SER A 169 -8.74 -6.07 -1.58
CA SER A 169 -7.82 -6.98 -0.88
C SER A 169 -6.44 -7.02 -1.54
N ALA A 170 -6.35 -7.08 -2.87
CA ALA A 170 -5.07 -7.04 -3.59
C ALA A 170 -4.31 -5.71 -3.39
N GLU A 171 -5.02 -4.59 -3.41
CA GLU A 171 -4.44 -3.27 -3.21
C GLU A 171 -3.94 -3.08 -1.76
N LEU A 172 -4.74 -3.45 -0.76
CA LEU A 172 -4.34 -3.40 0.65
C LEU A 172 -3.15 -4.33 0.93
N ALA A 173 -3.15 -5.53 0.36
CA ALA A 173 -2.04 -6.48 0.46
C ALA A 173 -0.73 -5.88 -0.06
N THR A 174 -0.78 -5.24 -1.23
CA THR A 174 0.38 -4.57 -1.83
C THR A 174 0.84 -3.40 -0.97
N LYS A 175 -0.08 -2.57 -0.48
CA LYS A 175 0.24 -1.45 0.43
C LYS A 175 0.89 -1.93 1.72
N ALA A 176 0.39 -3.02 2.32
CA ALA A 176 0.95 -3.59 3.54
C ALA A 176 2.39 -4.06 3.32
N ALA A 177 2.62 -4.82 2.25
CA ALA A 177 3.95 -5.28 1.87
C ALA A 177 4.90 -4.11 1.59
N VAL A 178 4.48 -3.09 0.83
CA VAL A 178 5.29 -1.90 0.55
C VAL A 178 5.62 -1.13 1.83
N LEU A 179 4.66 -0.91 2.72
CA LEU A 179 4.88 -0.18 3.98
C LEU A 179 5.91 -0.86 4.88
N SER A 180 6.00 -2.21 4.87
CA SER A 180 7.04 -2.92 5.60
C SER A 180 8.47 -2.54 5.14
N LEU A 181 8.62 -2.07 3.90
CA LEU A 181 9.88 -1.56 3.33
C LEU A 181 10.03 -0.03 3.46
N LEU A 182 9.08 0.67 4.06
CA LEU A 182 9.09 2.13 4.24
C LEU A 182 8.97 2.49 5.73
N PRO A 183 10.01 2.23 6.56
CA PRO A 183 9.90 2.31 8.02
C PRO A 183 9.47 3.69 8.54
N LYS A 184 9.92 4.77 7.90
CA LYS A 184 9.54 6.14 8.27
C LYS A 184 8.03 6.38 8.12
N ILE A 185 7.47 6.04 6.95
CA ILE A 185 6.04 6.23 6.65
C ILE A 185 5.18 5.24 7.44
N SER A 186 5.62 3.98 7.52
CA SER A 186 4.96 2.93 8.31
C SER A 186 4.81 3.33 9.77
N LYS A 187 5.84 3.96 10.36
CA LYS A 187 5.77 4.50 11.73
C LYS A 187 4.69 5.57 11.87
N ILE A 188 4.65 6.55 10.96
CA ILE A 188 3.62 7.62 10.97
C ILE A 188 2.21 7.02 10.95
N PHE A 189 1.95 6.08 10.04
CA PHE A 189 0.63 5.46 9.92
C PHE A 189 0.29 4.53 11.09
N THR A 190 1.28 3.82 11.64
CA THR A 190 1.08 2.96 12.81
C THR A 190 0.74 3.79 14.05
N GLU A 191 1.40 4.93 14.25
CA GLU A 191 1.08 5.88 15.32
C GLU A 191 -0.36 6.37 15.17
N LEU A 192 -0.78 6.74 13.96
CA LEU A 192 -2.17 7.10 13.70
C LEU A 192 -3.16 5.99 14.05
N CYS A 193 -2.81 4.72 13.81
CA CYS A 193 -3.67 3.60 14.17
C CYS A 193 -3.79 3.39 15.70
N ARG A 194 -2.77 3.70 16.49
CA ARG A 194 -2.72 3.43 17.94
C ARG A 194 -3.40 4.46 18.84
N VAL A 195 -3.62 5.69 18.37
CA VAL A 195 -4.23 6.75 19.17
C VAL A 195 -5.72 6.45 19.39
N SER A 196 -6.06 5.98 20.60
CA SER A 196 -7.44 5.75 21.05
C SER A 196 -8.08 7.07 21.48
#